data_AF-A0A927UJY1-F1
#
_entry.id   AF-A0A927UJY1-F1
#
_cell.length_a   1.000
_cell.length_b   1.000
_cell.length_c   1.000
_cell.angle_alpha   90.00
_cell.angle_beta   90.00
_cell.angle_gamma   90.00
#
_symmetry.space_group_name_H-M   'P 1'
#
loop_
_entity.id
_entity.type
_entity.pdbx_description
1 polymer ?
#
loop_
_entity_poly.entity_id
_entity_poly.type
_entity_poly.pdbx_seq_one_letter_code
_entity_poly.pdbx_strand_id
1 'polypeptide(L)' 'MFEPWQLATIDDAGYNGIRDEHIERVANSLLATGLTEIDRSTFDYHCHKCGINPDNFTQADLDRLQEKLNE' A
#
# COMPACT_ATOMS: atom_id res chain seq x y z
N MET A 1 -8.38 12.26 3.58
CA MET A 1 -9.48 11.56 4.27
C MET A 1 -9.20 10.08 4.10
N PHE A 2 -9.06 9.33 5.18
CA PHE A 2 -8.71 7.90 5.11
C PHE A 2 -9.86 7.11 4.50
N GLU A 3 -9.55 6.22 3.58
CA GLU A 3 -10.54 5.30 3.03
C GLU A 3 -10.83 4.18 4.04
N PRO A 4 -12.07 3.66 4.10
CA PRO A 4 -12.49 2.66 5.08
C PRO A 4 -11.69 1.34 5.03
N TRP A 5 -11.01 1.05 3.91
CA TRP A 5 -10.12 -0.10 3.77
C TRP A 5 -8.76 0.11 4.46
N GLN A 6 -8.34 1.37 4.60
CA GLN A 6 -7.22 1.82 5.41
C GLN A 6 -7.63 2.00 6.88
N LEU A 7 -8.60 1.28 7.40
CA LEU A 7 -8.86 1.23 8.86
C LEU A 7 -9.09 -0.21 9.34
N ALA A 8 -9.10 -1.18 8.42
CA ALA A 8 -9.60 -2.53 8.68
C ALA A 8 -8.53 -3.52 9.19
N THR A 9 -7.23 -3.19 9.11
CA THR A 9 -6.12 -4.09 9.47
C THR A 9 -5.37 -3.61 10.72
N ILE A 10 -6.10 -3.38 11.80
CA ILE A 10 -5.55 -3.30 13.17
C ILE A 10 -5.85 -4.65 13.84
N ASP A 11 -5.27 -5.74 13.35
CA ASP A 11 -5.17 -6.95 14.17
C ASP A 11 -4.01 -7.84 13.74
N ASP A 12 -3.32 -8.31 14.78
CA ASP A 12 -2.62 -9.58 14.90
C ASP A 12 -1.10 -9.69 14.70
N ALA A 13 -0.56 -10.40 15.69
CA ALA A 13 0.83 -10.60 16.03
C ALA A 13 1.48 -11.69 15.15
N GLY A 14 2.77 -11.53 14.86
CA GLY A 14 3.58 -12.57 14.18
C GLY A 14 3.87 -12.29 12.70
N TYR A 15 3.94 -11.02 12.32
CA TYR A 15 4.09 -10.59 10.94
C TYR A 15 5.40 -11.06 10.28
N ASN A 16 5.26 -11.94 9.28
CA ASN A 16 6.28 -12.25 8.28
C ASN A 16 6.02 -11.41 7.01
N GLY A 17 5.54 -10.18 7.17
CA GLY A 17 4.81 -9.46 6.14
C GLY A 17 5.61 -8.39 5.41
N ILE A 18 4.86 -7.47 4.78
CA ILE A 18 5.34 -6.43 3.86
C ILE A 18 6.55 -5.72 4.48
N ARG A 19 7.67 -5.76 3.75
CA ARG A 19 8.90 -5.03 4.08
C ARG A 19 8.83 -3.65 3.45
N ASP A 20 9.62 -2.72 3.97
CA ASP A 20 9.76 -1.37 3.40
C ASP A 20 10.07 -1.43 1.88
N GLU A 21 10.91 -2.38 1.45
CA GLU A 21 11.21 -2.59 0.02
C GLU A 21 9.95 -2.85 -0.83
N HIS A 22 8.98 -3.60 -0.32
CA HIS A 22 7.73 -3.87 -1.01
C HIS A 22 6.87 -2.59 -1.12
N ILE A 23 6.80 -1.81 -0.04
CA ILE A 23 6.10 -0.51 -0.01
C ILE A 23 6.73 0.43 -1.04
N GLU A 24 8.06 0.52 -1.06
CA GLU A 24 8.79 1.38 -2.01
C GLU A 24 8.57 0.95 -3.46
N ARG A 25 8.50 -0.36 -3.71
CA ARG A 25 8.26 -0.91 -5.06
C ARG A 25 6.86 -0.55 -5.56
N VAL A 26 5.85 -0.67 -4.69
CA VAL A 26 4.46 -0.28 -5.01
C VAL A 26 4.36 1.23 -5.15
N ALA A 27 4.91 2.02 -4.22
CA ALA A 27 4.94 3.49 -4.28
C ALA A 27 5.57 3.99 -5.58
N ASN A 28 6.76 3.49 -5.94
CA ASN A 28 7.44 3.90 -7.17
C ASN A 28 6.62 3.51 -8.41
N SER A 29 6.04 2.30 -8.42
CA SER A 29 5.18 1.90 -9.53
C SER A 29 3.93 2.76 -9.65
N LEU A 30 3.38 3.26 -8.54
CA LEU A 30 2.23 4.17 -8.49
C LEU A 30 2.63 5.58 -8.90
N LEU A 31 3.73 6.13 -8.38
CA LEU A 31 4.27 7.43 -8.78
C LEU A 31 4.59 7.48 -10.28
N ALA A 32 5.08 6.37 -10.85
CA ALA A 32 5.34 6.25 -12.28
C ALA A 32 4.06 6.36 -13.15
N THR A 33 2.87 6.17 -12.58
CA THR A 33 1.61 6.42 -13.31
C THR A 33 1.19 7.89 -13.33
N GLY A 34 1.75 8.73 -12.45
CA GLY A 34 1.39 10.14 -12.34
C GLY A 34 -0.03 10.38 -11.79
N LEU A 35 -0.65 9.37 -11.18
CA LEU A 35 -1.98 9.48 -10.59
C LEU A 35 -1.89 10.25 -9.27
N THR A 36 -2.70 11.30 -9.15
CA THR A 36 -2.84 12.10 -7.92
C THR A 36 -3.78 11.47 -6.92
N GLU A 37 -4.71 10.64 -7.39
CA GLU A 37 -5.66 9.89 -6.56
C GLU A 37 -5.45 8.41 -6.85
N ILE A 38 -5.21 7.65 -5.78
CA ILE A 38 -4.97 6.21 -5.88
C ILE A 38 -6.18 5.50 -5.29
N ASP A 39 -7.06 5.06 -6.17
CA ASP A 39 -8.15 4.16 -5.79
C ASP A 39 -7.61 2.79 -5.38
N ARG A 40 -8.36 2.12 -4.51
CA ARG A 40 -8.09 0.73 -4.11
C ARG A 40 -7.83 -0.19 -5.29
N SER A 41 -8.59 -0.05 -6.38
CA SER A 41 -8.43 -0.87 -7.59
C SER A 41 -7.06 -0.70 -8.25
N THR A 42 -6.56 0.54 -8.26
CA THR A 42 -5.22 0.87 -8.79
C THR A 42 -4.16 0.32 -7.85
N PHE A 43 -4.31 0.55 -6.55
CA PHE A 43 -3.39 0.00 -5.55
C PHE A 43 -3.29 -1.54 -5.64
N ASP A 44 -4.43 -2.22 -5.73
CA ASP A 44 -4.53 -3.68 -5.85
C ASP A 44 -3.83 -4.18 -7.12
N TYR A 45 -4.12 -3.56 -8.26
CA TYR A 45 -3.47 -3.86 -9.54
C TYR A 45 -1.95 -3.71 -9.46
N HIS A 46 -1.46 -2.63 -8.85
CA HIS A 46 -0.02 -2.39 -8.69
C HIS A 46 0.64 -3.33 -7.69
N CYS A 47 -0.03 -3.69 -6.60
CA CYS A 47 0.42 -4.71 -5.67
C CYS A 47 0.61 -6.05 -6.38
N HIS A 48 -0.42 -6.51 -7.11
CA HIS A 48 -0.34 -7.74 -7.90
C HIS A 48 0.75 -7.69 -8.97
N LYS A 49 0.92 -6.54 -9.65
CA LYS A 49 1.99 -6.33 -10.63
C LYS A 49 3.38 -6.43 -10.01
N CYS A 50 3.54 -6.02 -8.75
CA CYS A 50 4.77 -6.17 -7.98
C CYS A 50 4.92 -7.55 -7.32
N GLY A 51 3.96 -8.46 -7.49
CA GLY A 51 3.96 -9.79 -6.86
C GLY A 51 3.64 -9.75 -5.37
N ILE A 52 2.99 -8.69 -4.90
CA ILE A 52 2.66 -8.45 -3.50
C ILE A 52 1.15 -8.61 -3.33
N ASN A 53 0.75 -9.32 -2.28
CA ASN A 53 -0.66 -9.42 -1.91
C ASN A 53 -1.09 -8.16 -1.15
N PRO A 54 -2.05 -7.36 -1.62
CA PRO A 54 -2.51 -6.16 -0.91
C PRO A 54 -3.11 -6.48 0.46
N ASP A 55 -3.71 -7.66 0.65
CA ASP A 55 -4.19 -8.14 1.95
C ASP A 55 -3.08 -8.36 2.99
N ASN A 56 -1.82 -8.47 2.54
CA ASN A 56 -0.71 -8.51 3.49
C ASN A 56 -0.39 -7.13 4.05
N PHE A 57 -0.79 -6.01 3.44
CA PHE A 57 -0.47 -4.69 3.96
C PHE A 57 -1.19 -4.43 5.28
N THR A 58 -0.42 -4.05 6.29
CA THR A 58 -0.99 -3.53 7.54
C THR A 58 -1.36 -2.07 7.39
N GLN A 59 -2.14 -1.58 8.34
CA GLN A 59 -2.46 -0.18 8.43
C GLN A 59 -1.23 0.75 8.44
N ALA A 60 -0.15 0.33 9.12
CA ALA A 60 1.09 1.08 9.20
C ALA A 60 1.84 1.11 7.85
N ASP A 61 1.78 0.02 7.09
CA ASP A 61 2.37 -0.04 5.75
C ASP A 61 1.62 0.87 4.77
N LEU A 62 0.29 0.93 4.90
CA LEU A 62 -0.56 1.81 4.10
C LEU A 62 -0.34 3.29 4.45
N ASP A 63 -0.14 3.61 5.73
CA ASP A 63 0.16 4.97 6.18
C ASP A 63 1.50 5.45 5.60
N ARG A 64 2.55 4.64 5.70
CA ARG A 64 3.87 4.91 5.09
C ARG A 64 3.80 5.04 3.57
N LEU A 65 2.99 4.21 2.91
CA LEU A 65 2.75 4.32 1.48
C LEU A 65 2.13 5.67 1.14
N GLN A 66 1.10 6.07 1.90
CA GLN A 66 0.39 7.32 1.69
C GLN A 66 1.28 8.55 1.96
N GLU A 67 2.16 8.49 2.97
CA GLU A 67 3.17 9.53 3.20
C GLU A 67 4.10 9.67 1.99
N LYS A 68 4.63 8.56 1.46
CA LYS A 68 5.51 8.57 0.27
C LYS A 68 4.83 9.09 -1.00
N LEU A 69 3.52 8.92 -1.12
CA LEU A 69 2.74 9.38 -2.27
C LEU A 69 2.36 10.86 -2.18
N ASN A 70 2.33 11.42 -0.98
CA ASN A 70 2.01 12.84 -0.73
C ASN A 70 3.26 13.73 -0.56
N GLU A 71 4.47 13.17 -0.67
CA GLU A 71 5.74 13.91 -0.66
C GLU A 71 5.96 14.69 -1.97
#